data_AF-A0A7L4NZI1-F1
#
_entry.id   AF-A0A7L4NZI1-F1
#
_cell.length_a   1.000
_cell.length_b   1.000
_cell.length_c   1.000
_cell.angle_alpha   90.00
_cell.angle_beta   90.00
_cell.angle_gamma   90.00
#
_symmetry.space_group_name_H-M   'P 1'
#
loop_
_entity.id
_entity.type
_entity.pdbx_description
1 polymer ?
#
loop_
_entity_poly.entity_id
_entity_poly.type
_entity_poly.pdbx_seq_one_letter_code
_entity_poly.pdbx_strand_id
1 'polypeptide(L)'
;MTITNSIEWEYDINGDSMFINEMEPYEYKESIEITDDIILDLDVNNKVVALEILDVSEVFGIEKKYIEQYLESIEADIITTDKLISIKALFTFSLDDESVPKVLDETTENDMGLLIPKTHLTTPAYAK
;
A
#
# COMPACT_ATOMS: atom_id res chain seq x y z
N MET A 1 4.74 -3.16 19.30
CA MET A 1 4.31 -1.76 19.14
C MET A 1 3.95 -1.59 17.68
N THR A 2 2.78 -1.05 17.36
CA THR A 2 2.37 -0.77 15.97
C THR A 2 2.69 0.68 15.67
N ILE A 3 3.32 0.94 14.53
CA ILE A 3 3.51 2.29 14.01
C ILE A 3 2.30 2.62 13.14
N THR A 4 1.72 3.81 13.31
CA THR A 4 0.62 4.28 12.46
C THR A 4 1.11 5.47 11.66
N ASN A 5 1.00 5.38 10.34
CA ASN A 5 1.40 6.43 9.41
C ASN A 5 0.19 6.93 8.62
N SER A 6 0.10 8.25 8.49
CA SER A 6 -0.78 8.88 7.52
C SER A 6 -0.14 8.79 6.13
N ILE A 7 -0.95 8.45 5.13
CA ILE A 7 -0.48 8.31 3.74
C ILE A 7 -1.15 9.31 2.80
N GLU A 8 -0.39 9.69 1.79
CA GLU A 8 -0.92 10.26 0.55
C GLU A 8 -0.78 9.23 -0.58
N TRP A 9 -1.58 9.38 -1.63
CA TRP A 9 -1.53 8.47 -2.76
C TRP A 9 -1.73 9.20 -4.08
N GLU A 10 -1.13 8.66 -5.12
CA GLU A 10 -1.29 9.08 -6.50
C GLU A 10 -1.50 7.85 -7.39
N TYR A 11 -2.31 8.00 -8.44
CA TYR A 11 -2.53 6.95 -9.43
C TYR A 11 -2.20 7.49 -10.82
N ASP A 12 -1.24 6.85 -11.51
CA ASP A 12 -0.96 7.13 -12.93
C ASP A 12 -1.82 6.23 -13.82
N ILE A 13 -2.86 6.81 -14.40
CA ILE A 13 -3.76 6.11 -15.33
C ILE A 13 -3.05 5.56 -16.58
N ASN A 14 -1.92 6.15 -17.00
CA ASN A 14 -1.19 5.68 -18.19
C ASN A 14 -0.35 4.45 -17.89
N GLY A 15 0.37 4.48 -16.75
CA GLY A 15 1.16 3.37 -16.24
C GLY A 15 0.36 2.29 -15.54
N ASP A 16 -0.89 2.56 -15.15
CA ASP A 16 -1.69 1.73 -14.25
C ASP A 16 -0.99 1.42 -12.93
N SER A 17 -0.30 2.42 -12.39
CA SER A 17 0.46 2.30 -11.16
C SER A 17 -0.09 3.23 -10.08
N MET A 18 -0.11 2.73 -8.84
CA MET A 18 -0.51 3.48 -7.66
C MET A 18 0.67 3.59 -6.71
N PHE A 19 0.97 4.81 -6.31
CA PHE A 19 2.01 5.13 -5.35
C PHE A 19 1.35 5.58 -4.04
N ILE A 20 1.60 4.86 -2.95
CA ILE A 20 1.08 5.17 -1.62
C ILE A 20 2.28 5.52 -0.74
N ASN A 21 2.40 6.78 -0.34
CA ASN A 21 3.56 7.29 0.37
C ASN A 21 3.19 7.75 1.78
N GLU A 22 4.06 7.50 2.75
CA GLU A 22 4.00 8.16 4.05
C GLU A 22 4.14 9.69 3.85
N MET A 23 3.29 10.46 4.51
CA MET A 23 3.29 11.92 4.41
C MET A 23 4.48 12.59 5.14
N GLU A 24 5.06 11.90 6.12
CA GLU A 24 6.22 12.41 6.86
C GLU A 24 7.50 12.21 6.05
N PRO A 25 8.47 13.14 6.10
CA PRO A 25 9.74 13.00 5.41
C PRO A 25 10.50 11.75 5.85
N TYR A 26 11.07 11.03 4.89
CA TYR A 26 11.89 9.85 5.12
C TYR A 26 13.14 9.84 4.23
N GLU A 27 14.13 9.05 4.62
CA GLU A 27 15.31 8.77 3.81
C GLU A 27 15.22 7.33 3.28
N TYR A 28 14.99 7.19 1.99
CA TYR A 28 14.86 5.89 1.33
C TYR A 28 16.11 5.03 1.50
N LYS A 29 15.90 3.72 1.67
CA LYS A 29 16.96 2.73 1.78
C LYS A 29 16.85 1.65 0.70
N GLU A 30 15.74 0.93 0.67
CA GLU A 30 15.55 -0.23 -0.20
C GLU A 30 14.06 -0.53 -0.46
N SER A 31 13.80 -1.25 -1.55
CA SER A 31 12.49 -1.77 -1.95
C SER A 31 12.46 -3.28 -1.78
N ILE A 32 11.30 -3.81 -1.43
CA ILE A 32 11.03 -5.25 -1.29
C ILE A 32 9.89 -5.61 -2.22
N GLU A 33 10.16 -6.48 -3.19
CA GLU A 33 9.15 -7.08 -4.04
C GLU A 33 8.34 -8.11 -3.21
N ILE A 34 7.05 -7.83 -3.02
CA ILE A 34 6.11 -8.73 -2.34
C ILE A 34 5.53 -9.71 -3.36
N THR A 35 5.16 -9.18 -4.52
CA THR A 35 4.80 -9.91 -5.74
C THR A 35 5.41 -9.16 -6.94
N ASP A 36 5.19 -9.66 -8.16
CA ASP A 36 5.58 -8.96 -9.39
C ASP A 36 4.94 -7.56 -9.50
N ASP A 37 3.78 -7.35 -8.85
CA ASP A 37 2.97 -6.14 -8.96
C ASP A 37 2.93 -5.30 -7.67
N ILE A 38 3.57 -5.75 -6.59
CA ILE A 38 3.46 -5.09 -5.28
C ILE A 38 4.85 -4.92 -4.68
N ILE A 39 5.21 -3.66 -4.43
CA ILE A 39 6.53 -3.26 -3.97
C ILE A 39 6.37 -2.47 -2.66
N LEU A 40 7.19 -2.82 -1.67
CA LEU A 40 7.19 -2.20 -0.35
C LEU A 40 8.52 -1.46 -0.12
N ASP A 41 8.48 -0.17 0.14
CA ASP A 41 9.68 0.62 0.37
C ASP A 41 9.97 0.84 1.85
N LEU A 42 11.25 0.75 2.19
CA LEU A 42 11.79 0.97 3.52
C LEU A 42 12.71 2.18 3.59
N ASP A 43 12.65 2.88 4.72
CA ASP A 43 13.63 3.90 5.08
C ASP A 43 14.92 3.31 5.69
N VAL A 44 15.89 4.18 5.98
CA VAL A 44 17.16 3.81 6.64
C VAL A 44 16.99 3.17 8.03
N ASN A 45 15.80 3.27 8.63
CA ASN A 45 15.45 2.68 9.92
C ASN A 45 14.61 1.39 9.78
N ASN A 46 14.47 0.85 8.56
CA ASN A 46 13.59 -0.28 8.22
C ASN A 46 12.11 -0.03 8.53
N LYS A 47 11.67 1.23 8.50
CA LYS A 47 10.27 1.61 8.59
C LYS A 47 9.66 1.55 7.19
N VAL A 48 8.44 1.02 7.09
CA VAL A 48 7.65 1.08 5.86
C VAL A 48 7.27 2.53 5.58
N VAL A 49 7.62 3.01 4.39
CA VAL A 49 7.40 4.40 3.98
C VAL A 49 6.64 4.53 2.67
N ALA A 50 6.62 3.50 1.83
CA ALA A 50 5.74 3.47 0.67
C ALA A 50 5.26 2.06 0.33
N LEU A 51 4.15 2.01 -0.41
CA LEU A 51 3.60 0.83 -1.07
C LEU A 51 3.29 1.24 -2.52
N GLU A 52 3.90 0.56 -3.47
CA GLU A 52 3.61 0.70 -4.90
C GLU A 52 2.85 -0.53 -5.39
N ILE A 53 1.81 -0.28 -6.19
CA ILE A 53 1.00 -1.32 -6.83
C ILE A 53 1.04 -1.06 -8.33
N LEU A 54 1.52 -2.03 -9.10
CA LEU A 54 1.50 -2.05 -10.56
C LEU A 54 0.26 -2.78 -11.06
N ASP A 55 -0.10 -2.53 -12.32
CA ASP A 55 -1.28 -3.10 -12.98
C ASP A 55 -2.53 -3.11 -12.08
N VAL A 56 -2.77 -1.96 -11.42
CA VAL A 56 -3.79 -1.80 -10.36
C VAL A 56 -5.19 -2.22 -10.84
N SER A 57 -5.50 -1.94 -12.10
CA SER A 57 -6.77 -2.34 -12.70
C SER A 57 -6.95 -3.85 -12.78
N GLU A 58 -5.87 -4.60 -12.97
CA GLU A 58 -5.87 -6.07 -12.98
C GLU A 58 -5.92 -6.61 -11.54
N VAL A 59 -5.09 -6.06 -10.63
CA VAL A 59 -5.05 -6.45 -9.21
C VAL A 59 -6.44 -6.35 -8.57
N PHE A 60 -7.19 -5.28 -8.84
CA PHE A 60 -8.52 -5.07 -8.24
C PHE A 60 -9.69 -5.46 -9.15
N GLY A 61 -9.45 -5.75 -10.43
CA GLY A 61 -10.51 -5.95 -11.43
C GLY A 61 -11.44 -4.74 -11.56
N ILE A 62 -10.87 -3.54 -11.56
CA ILE A 62 -11.58 -2.26 -11.69
C ILE A 62 -11.00 -1.52 -12.90
N GLU A 63 -11.83 -0.96 -13.79
CA GLU A 63 -11.31 -0.16 -14.91
C GLU A 63 -10.51 1.06 -14.40
N LYS A 64 -9.36 1.34 -15.04
CA LYS A 64 -8.43 2.43 -14.67
C LYS A 64 -9.11 3.77 -14.34
N LYS A 65 -10.09 4.17 -15.16
CA LYS A 65 -10.86 5.42 -14.98
C LYS A 65 -11.60 5.50 -13.63
N TYR A 66 -12.01 4.35 -13.09
CA TYR A 66 -12.73 4.29 -11.83
C TYR A 66 -11.78 4.35 -10.63
N ILE A 67 -10.55 3.84 -10.77
CA ILE A 67 -9.53 3.91 -9.73
C ILE A 67 -9.17 5.37 -9.45
N GLU A 68 -8.89 6.15 -10.49
CA GLU A 68 -8.51 7.57 -10.40
C GLU A 68 -9.60 8.42 -9.73
N GLN A 69 -10.86 8.15 -10.02
CA GLN A 69 -11.98 9.05 -9.67
C GLN A 69 -12.66 8.70 -8.36
N TYR A 70 -12.61 7.43 -7.94
CA TYR A 70 -13.51 6.93 -6.91
C TYR A 70 -12.81 6.25 -5.74
N LEU A 71 -11.49 6.21 -5.66
CA LEU A 71 -10.80 5.71 -4.47
C LEU A 71 -11.00 6.69 -3.29
N GLU A 72 -11.69 6.24 -2.25
CA GLU A 72 -12.03 7.05 -1.07
C GLU A 72 -11.02 6.89 0.07
N SER A 73 -10.64 5.64 0.34
CA SER A 73 -9.76 5.33 1.47
C SER A 73 -8.89 4.12 1.21
N ILE A 74 -7.74 4.12 1.89
CA ILE A 74 -6.79 3.03 1.92
C ILE A 74 -6.45 2.78 3.39
N GLU A 75 -6.54 1.52 3.80
CA GLU A 75 -6.03 1.01 5.07
C GLU A 75 -5.12 -0.18 4.78
N ALA A 76 -3.90 -0.20 5.33
CA ALA A 76 -2.98 -1.32 5.13
C ALA A 76 -2.25 -1.69 6.41
N ASP A 77 -2.25 -2.97 6.76
CA ASP A 77 -1.44 -3.56 7.81
C ASP A 77 -0.26 -4.32 7.17
N ILE A 78 0.96 -3.91 7.52
CA ILE A 78 2.19 -4.62 7.16
C ILE A 78 2.71 -5.34 8.41
N ILE A 79 2.83 -6.65 8.30
CA ILE A 79 3.22 -7.53 9.39
C ILE A 79 4.44 -8.34 8.94
N THR A 80 5.53 -8.21 9.68
CA THR A 80 6.75 -8.96 9.43
C THR A 80 7.04 -9.92 10.58
N THR A 81 7.44 -11.13 10.23
CA THR A 81 7.91 -12.18 11.14
C THR A 81 9.34 -12.56 10.78
N ASP A 82 9.94 -13.50 11.50
CA ASP A 82 11.25 -14.08 11.16
C ASP A 82 11.26 -14.82 9.82
N LYS A 83 10.09 -15.10 9.23
CA LYS A 83 9.96 -15.91 8.02
C LYS A 83 9.22 -15.24 6.87
N LEU A 84 8.33 -14.31 7.17
CA LEU A 84 7.37 -13.78 6.20
C LEU A 84 7.18 -12.28 6.39
N ILE A 85 6.95 -11.59 5.27
CA ILE A 85 6.44 -10.23 5.20
C ILE A 85 5.05 -10.30 4.57
N SER A 86 4.03 -9.84 5.27
CA SER A 86 2.63 -9.88 4.83
C SER A 86 2.04 -8.48 4.75
N ILE A 87 1.27 -8.23 3.69
CA ILE A 87 0.48 -7.02 3.49
C ILE A 87 -0.99 -7.41 3.48
N LYS A 88 -1.78 -6.76 4.33
CA LYS A 88 -3.24 -6.83 4.30
C LYS A 88 -3.78 -5.43 4.12
N ALA A 89 -4.30 -5.11 2.94
CA ALA A 89 -4.84 -3.79 2.65
C ALA A 89 -6.31 -3.85 2.20
N LEU A 90 -7.03 -2.80 2.54
CA LEU A 90 -8.42 -2.55 2.17
C LEU A 90 -8.48 -1.20 1.44
N PHE A 91 -8.89 -1.27 0.18
CA PHE A 91 -9.16 -0.11 -0.68
C PHE A 91 -10.67 0.04 -0.78
N THR A 92 -11.19 1.23 -0.47
CA THR A 92 -12.62 1.50 -0.57
C THR A 92 -12.88 2.43 -1.74
N PHE A 93 -13.69 1.98 -2.71
CA PHE A 93 -14.07 2.76 -3.87
C PHE A 93 -15.54 3.19 -3.79
N SER A 94 -15.87 4.42 -4.17
CA SER A 94 -17.24 4.94 -4.27
C SER A 94 -17.81 4.71 -5.67
N LEU A 95 -18.36 3.53 -5.94
CA LEU A 95 -18.91 3.19 -7.26
C LEU A 95 -20.44 3.20 -7.20
N ASP A 96 -21.07 4.03 -8.03
CA ASP A 96 -22.54 4.14 -8.14
C ASP A 96 -23.26 4.39 -6.79
N ASP A 97 -22.72 5.30 -5.97
CA ASP A 97 -23.20 5.62 -4.61
C ASP A 97 -23.08 4.47 -3.59
N GLU A 98 -22.32 3.41 -3.91
CA GLU A 98 -21.99 2.31 -3.00
C GLU A 98 -20.48 2.26 -2.70
N SER A 99 -20.12 2.03 -1.44
CA SER A 99 -18.73 1.75 -1.06
C SER A 99 -18.39 0.29 -1.39
N VAL A 100 -17.52 0.11 -2.38
CA VAL A 100 -17.04 -1.19 -2.86
C VAL A 100 -15.65 -1.47 -2.28
N PRO A 101 -15.53 -2.39 -1.30
CA PRO A 101 -14.24 -2.76 -0.75
C PRO A 101 -13.48 -3.69 -1.70
N LYS A 102 -12.18 -3.46 -1.83
CA LYS A 102 -11.21 -4.35 -2.48
C LYS A 102 -10.10 -4.69 -1.50
N VAL A 103 -9.81 -5.98 -1.40
CA VAL A 103 -8.82 -6.51 -0.46
C VAL A 103 -7.58 -6.93 -1.23
N LEU A 104 -6.43 -6.54 -0.71
CA LEU A 104 -5.11 -7.03 -1.07
C LEU A 104 -4.58 -7.84 0.12
N ASP A 105 -4.24 -9.11 -0.09
CA ASP A 105 -3.72 -9.99 0.98
C ASP A 105 -2.59 -10.83 0.42
N GLU A 106 -1.38 -10.28 0.50
CA GLU A 106 -0.20 -10.85 -0.14
C GLU A 106 0.91 -11.09 0.87
N THR A 107 1.80 -12.03 0.57
CA THR A 107 2.88 -12.42 1.45
C THR A 107 4.09 -12.92 0.67
N THR A 108 5.27 -12.53 1.12
CA THR A 108 6.55 -13.02 0.61
C THR A 108 7.44 -13.55 1.75
N GLU A 109 8.52 -14.26 1.39
CA GLU A 109 9.51 -14.75 2.34
C GLU A 109 10.38 -13.60 2.88
N ASN A 110 10.68 -13.63 4.18
CA ASN A 110 11.62 -12.70 4.81
C ASN A 110 13.05 -13.24 4.74
N ASP A 111 13.55 -13.52 3.54
CA ASP A 111 14.84 -14.17 3.32
C ASP A 111 16.03 -13.34 3.84
N MET A 112 15.85 -12.02 3.87
CA MET A 112 16.85 -11.08 4.37
C MET A 112 16.85 -10.98 5.90
N GLY A 113 15.90 -11.62 6.58
CA GLY A 113 15.76 -11.53 8.04
C GLY A 113 15.51 -10.10 8.52
N LEU A 114 14.78 -9.30 7.72
CA LEU A 114 14.50 -7.90 8.01
C LEU A 114 13.65 -7.77 9.27
N LEU A 115 14.03 -6.82 10.11
CA LEU A 115 13.31 -6.45 11.32
C LEU A 115 12.47 -5.22 11.04
N ILE A 116 11.34 -5.42 10.36
CA ILE A 116 10.38 -4.36 10.03
C ILE A 116 9.35 -4.28 11.18
N PRO A 117 9.16 -3.12 11.82
CA PRO A 117 8.09 -2.94 12.79
C PRO A 117 6.71 -3.18 12.16
N LYS A 118 5.75 -3.66 12.96
CA LYS A 118 4.35 -3.69 12.48
C LYS A 118 3.92 -2.26 12.14
N THR A 119 3.44 -2.06 10.92
CA THR A 119 3.02 -0.75 10.41
C THR A 119 1.56 -0.80 9.98
N HIS A 120 0.83 0.25 10.31
CA HIS A 120 -0.52 0.52 9.83
C HIS A 120 -0.50 1.81 9.01
N LEU A 121 -0.81 1.72 7.73
CA LEU A 121 -0.96 2.86 6.83
C LEU A 121 -2.44 3.21 6.71
N THR A 122 -2.79 4.49 6.76
CA THR A 122 -4.18 4.92 6.58
C THR A 122 -4.28 6.31 5.96
N THR A 123 -5.21 6.48 5.02
CA THR A 123 -5.56 7.81 4.50
C THR A 123 -6.04 8.72 5.63
N PRO A 124 -5.61 9.99 5.71
CA PRO A 124 -6.09 10.92 6.71
C PRO A 124 -7.61 11.04 6.69
N ALA A 125 -8.23 11.18 7.86
CA ALA A 125 -9.69 11.34 8.01
C ALA A 125 -10.28 12.60 7.32
N TYR A 126 -9.44 13.43 6.68
CA TYR A 126 -9.82 14.70 6.03
C TYR A 126 -9.71 14.67 4.51
N ALA A 127 -9.48 13.51 3.87
CA ALA A 127 -9.47 13.42 2.41
C ALA A 127 -10.90 13.59 1.85
N LYS A 128 -11.24 14.83 1.49
CA LYS A 128 -12.31 15.23 0.55
C LYS A 128 -11.86 16.44 -0.25
#